data_AF-A0A9Q3YSS9-F1
#
_entry.id   AF-A0A9Q3YSS9-F1
#
_cell.length_a   1.000
_cell.length_b   1.000
_cell.length_c   1.000
_cell.angle_alpha   90.00
_cell.angle_beta   90.00
_cell.angle_gamma   90.00
#
_symmetry.space_group_name_H-M   'P 1'
#
loop_
_entity.id
_entity.type
_entity.pdbx_description
1 polymer ?
#
loop_
_entity_poly.entity_id
_entity_poly.type
_entity_poly.pdbx_seq_one_letter_code
_entity_poly.pdbx_strand_id
1 'polypeptide(L)'
;MSENDKKLIPYFQSKDLKKSDYAEIIKISNASLKEFPLNLRVMNFLGYIYHLDGNEAMANKVSHNFYGLFSAIFSSGDGRDCKTGFHVISVSHEYVVMNMLELEIASQGLSGDCDYLSLPKDKYKLPGVYFNITKLKEKGFDF
;
A
#
# COMPACT_ATOMS: atom_id res chain seq x y z
N MET A 1 3.37 -0.30 12.91
CA MET A 1 2.50 -1.37 12.37
C MET A 1 1.69 -1.95 13.51
N SER A 2 0.37 -2.12 13.34
CA SER A 2 -0.51 -2.53 14.45
C SER A 2 -0.42 -4.03 14.76
N GLU A 3 -0.95 -4.45 15.91
CA GLU A 3 -0.99 -5.89 16.28
C GLU A 3 -1.86 -6.70 15.30
N ASN A 4 -2.92 -6.11 14.75
CA ASN A 4 -3.74 -6.78 13.74
C ASN A 4 -3.00 -6.89 12.40
N ASP A 5 -2.24 -5.87 12.00
CA ASP A 5 -1.40 -5.95 10.79
C ASP A 5 -0.35 -7.07 10.88
N LYS A 6 0.28 -7.24 12.06
CA LYS A 6 1.26 -8.32 12.30
C LYS A 6 0.64 -9.70 12.09
N LYS A 7 -0.59 -9.91 12.55
CA LYS A 7 -1.32 -11.17 12.37
C LYS A 7 -1.63 -11.49 10.91
N LEU A 8 -1.65 -10.48 10.02
CA LEU A 8 -1.88 -10.67 8.59
C LEU A 8 -0.61 -11.07 7.80
N ILE A 9 0.60 -10.89 8.37
CA ILE A 9 1.87 -11.18 7.69
C ILE A 9 1.93 -12.60 7.10
N PRO A 10 1.61 -13.67 7.85
CA PRO A 10 1.69 -15.03 7.30
C PRO A 10 0.78 -15.22 6.09
N TYR A 11 -0.39 -14.56 6.07
CA TYR A 11 -1.35 -14.65 4.98
C TYR A 11 -0.89 -13.86 3.74
N PHE A 12 -0.29 -12.67 3.93
CA PHE A 12 0.26 -11.91 2.81
C PHE A 12 1.38 -12.65 2.06
N GLN A 13 2.11 -13.52 2.76
CA GLN A 13 3.25 -14.27 2.22
C GLN A 13 2.86 -15.66 1.71
N SER A 14 1.64 -16.12 1.98
CA SER A 14 1.20 -17.45 1.60
C SER A 14 1.01 -17.54 0.09
N LYS A 15 1.57 -18.60 -0.51
CA LYS A 15 1.32 -18.97 -1.90
C LYS A 15 0.06 -19.84 -2.07
N ASP A 16 -0.49 -20.34 -0.97
CA ASP A 16 -1.63 -21.26 -0.95
C ASP A 16 -2.58 -20.86 0.19
N LEU A 17 -3.47 -19.90 -0.09
CA LEU A 17 -4.50 -19.47 0.84
C LEU A 17 -5.69 -20.42 0.78
N LYS A 18 -6.03 -21.03 1.91
CA LYS A 18 -7.14 -21.99 1.99
C LYS A 18 -8.44 -21.27 2.31
N LYS A 19 -9.55 -21.79 1.78
CA LYS A 19 -10.89 -21.26 2.10
C LYS A 19 -11.18 -21.24 3.61
N SER A 20 -10.60 -22.15 4.39
CA SER A 20 -10.69 -22.16 5.86
C SER A 20 -10.10 -20.91 6.52
N ASP A 21 -9.19 -20.21 5.84
CA ASP A 21 -8.49 -19.05 6.39
C ASP A 21 -9.30 -17.75 6.20
N TYR A 22 -10.22 -17.71 5.24
CA TYR A 22 -10.86 -16.48 4.78
C TYR A 22 -11.62 -15.77 5.90
N ALA A 23 -12.37 -16.50 6.72
CA ALA A 23 -13.14 -15.92 7.82
C ALA A 23 -12.26 -15.21 8.86
N GLU A 24 -11.11 -15.81 9.21
CA GLU A 24 -10.18 -15.20 10.17
C GLU A 24 -9.44 -14.01 9.54
N ILE A 25 -9.04 -14.13 8.26
CA ILE A 25 -8.43 -13.01 7.52
C ILE A 25 -9.39 -11.81 7.45
N ILE A 26 -10.66 -12.03 7.12
CA ILE A 26 -11.69 -10.98 7.06
C ILE A 26 -11.85 -10.32 8.42
N LYS A 27 -11.92 -11.10 9.51
CA LYS A 27 -12.05 -10.59 10.88
C LYS A 27 -10.85 -9.73 11.28
N ILE A 28 -9.63 -10.21 11.06
CA ILE A 28 -8.40 -9.48 11.41
C ILE A 28 -8.28 -8.21 10.56
N SER A 29 -8.56 -8.30 9.25
CA SER A 29 -8.51 -7.15 8.34
C SER A 29 -9.48 -6.05 8.74
N ASN A 30 -10.72 -6.42 9.09
CA ASN A 30 -11.70 -5.45 9.60
C ASN A 30 -11.27 -4.82 10.93
N ALA A 31 -10.59 -5.57 11.81
CA ALA A 31 -10.04 -5.00 13.05
C ALA A 31 -8.87 -4.03 12.78
N SER A 32 -7.96 -4.39 11.87
CA SER A 32 -6.88 -3.50 11.41
C SER A 32 -7.44 -2.21 10.79
N LEU A 33 -8.45 -2.30 9.93
CA LEU A 33 -9.05 -1.14 9.27
C LEU A 33 -9.86 -0.24 10.23
N LYS A 34 -10.26 -0.74 11.41
CA LYS A 34 -10.82 0.13 12.47
C LYS A 34 -9.73 1.00 13.12
N GLU A 35 -8.52 0.47 13.24
CA GLU A 35 -7.37 1.19 13.82
C GLU A 35 -6.77 2.17 12.81
N PHE A 36 -6.58 1.72 11.56
CA PHE A 36 -6.11 2.55 10.47
C PHE A 36 -6.98 2.38 9.22
N PRO A 37 -8.03 3.20 9.07
CA PRO A 37 -8.98 3.11 7.95
C PRO A 37 -8.40 3.40 6.58
N LEU A 38 -7.14 3.85 6.49
CA LEU A 38 -6.47 4.19 5.22
C LEU A 38 -5.34 3.20 4.90
N ASN A 39 -5.36 2.00 5.50
CA ASN A 39 -4.38 0.96 5.23
C ASN A 39 -4.62 0.31 3.86
N LEU A 40 -4.00 0.86 2.81
CA LEU A 40 -4.18 0.41 1.43
C LEU A 40 -3.79 -1.06 1.22
N ARG A 41 -2.76 -1.54 1.92
CA ARG A 41 -2.32 -2.94 1.83
C ARG A 41 -3.40 -3.89 2.34
N VAL A 42 -3.99 -3.58 3.50
CA VAL A 42 -5.07 -4.38 4.10
C VAL A 42 -6.35 -4.26 3.28
N MET A 43 -6.69 -3.09 2.75
CA MET A 43 -7.83 -2.93 1.84
C MET A 43 -7.70 -3.79 0.59
N ASN A 44 -6.55 -3.73 -0.10
CA ASN A 44 -6.33 -4.52 -1.31
C ASN A 44 -6.46 -6.02 -1.03
N PHE A 45 -5.85 -6.48 0.06
CA PHE A 45 -5.93 -7.88 0.46
C PHE A 45 -7.35 -8.29 0.86
N LEU A 46 -8.05 -7.48 1.64
CA LEU A 46 -9.43 -7.75 2.05
C LEU A 46 -10.39 -7.81 0.87
N GLY A 47 -10.24 -6.92 -0.12
CA GLY A 47 -11.01 -6.96 -1.36
C GLY A 47 -10.80 -8.28 -2.11
N TYR A 48 -9.55 -8.73 -2.24
CA TYR A 48 -9.22 -10.02 -2.84
C TYR A 48 -9.82 -11.21 -2.07
N ILE A 49 -9.75 -11.19 -0.74
CA ILE A 49 -10.30 -12.27 0.09
C ILE A 49 -11.83 -12.32 0.01
N TYR A 50 -12.52 -11.17 -0.01
CA TYR A 50 -13.97 -11.15 -0.22
C TYR A 50 -14.36 -11.71 -1.60
N HIS A 51 -13.58 -11.42 -2.64
CA HIS A 51 -13.77 -12.00 -3.97
C HIS A 51 -13.61 -13.53 -3.94
N LEU A 52 -12.53 -14.04 -3.35
CA LEU A 52 -12.30 -15.49 -3.20
C LEU A 52 -13.38 -16.20 -2.37
N ASP A 53 -13.96 -15.51 -1.37
CA ASP A 53 -15.06 -16.01 -0.55
C ASP A 53 -16.43 -15.96 -1.27
N GLY A 54 -16.49 -15.35 -2.47
CA GLY A 54 -17.71 -15.18 -3.27
C GLY A 54 -18.59 -14.02 -2.80
N ASN A 55 -18.09 -13.14 -1.93
CA ASN A 55 -18.80 -11.97 -1.44
C ASN A 55 -18.49 -10.73 -2.29
N GLU A 56 -18.97 -10.73 -3.52
CA GLU A 56 -18.70 -9.67 -4.51
C GLU A 56 -19.19 -8.29 -4.07
N ALA A 57 -20.28 -8.22 -3.30
CA ALA A 57 -20.79 -6.95 -2.79
C ALA A 57 -19.76 -6.27 -1.87
N MET A 58 -19.14 -7.05 -0.97
CA MET A 58 -18.10 -6.54 -0.08
C MET A 58 -16.77 -6.32 -0.81
N ALA A 59 -16.40 -7.19 -1.74
CA ALA A 59 -15.21 -7.00 -2.58
C ALA A 59 -15.28 -5.65 -3.30
N ASN A 60 -16.37 -5.38 -4.02
CA ASN A 60 -16.58 -4.12 -4.74
C ASN A 60 -16.56 -2.91 -3.81
N LYS A 61 -17.18 -3.00 -2.63
CA LYS A 61 -17.20 -1.91 -1.65
C LYS A 61 -15.78 -1.57 -1.16
N VAL A 62 -14.98 -2.58 -0.82
CA VAL A 62 -13.61 -2.37 -0.34
C VAL A 62 -12.71 -1.85 -1.47
N SER A 63 -12.82 -2.44 -2.67
CA SER A 63 -12.07 -2.00 -3.84
C SER A 63 -12.40 -0.56 -4.24
N HIS A 64 -13.66 -0.14 -4.15
CA HIS A 64 -14.04 1.25 -4.42
C HIS A 64 -13.32 2.23 -3.47
N ASN A 65 -13.28 1.92 -2.18
CA ASN A 65 -12.56 2.73 -1.20
C ASN A 65 -11.05 2.75 -1.47
N PHE A 66 -10.48 1.58 -1.77
CA PHE A 66 -9.06 1.45 -2.15
C PHE A 66 -8.73 2.35 -3.35
N TYR A 67 -9.49 2.25 -4.45
CA TYR A 67 -9.24 3.05 -5.65
C TYR A 67 -9.48 4.54 -5.43
N GLY A 68 -10.43 4.94 -4.59
CA GLY A 68 -10.61 6.35 -4.22
C GLY A 68 -9.38 6.93 -3.52
N LEU A 69 -8.82 6.21 -2.56
CA LEU A 69 -7.60 6.63 -1.87
C LEU A 69 -6.36 6.56 -2.77
N PHE A 70 -6.26 5.53 -3.59
CA PHE A 70 -5.18 5.39 -4.57
C PHE A 70 -5.21 6.54 -5.59
N SER A 71 -6.41 6.89 -6.09
CA SER A 71 -6.60 8.04 -6.97
C SER A 71 -6.21 9.36 -6.28
N ALA A 72 -6.46 9.51 -4.98
CA ALA A 72 -6.03 10.70 -4.25
C ALA A 72 -4.49 10.83 -4.22
N ILE A 73 -3.76 9.73 -4.03
CA ILE A 73 -2.29 9.72 -4.11
C ILE A 73 -1.84 10.16 -5.51
N PHE A 74 -2.39 9.57 -6.57
CA PHE A 74 -2.02 9.91 -7.95
C PHE A 74 -2.44 11.33 -8.36
N SER A 75 -3.43 11.93 -7.69
CA SER A 75 -3.81 13.32 -7.94
C SER A 75 -2.82 14.35 -7.36
N SER A 76 -1.92 13.92 -6.48
CA SER A 76 -0.98 14.83 -5.78
C SER A 76 0.29 15.15 -6.55
N GLY A 77 0.63 14.35 -7.56
CA GLY A 77 1.90 14.46 -8.27
C GLY A 77 2.06 13.39 -9.35
N ASP A 78 3.25 13.30 -9.92
CA ASP A 78 3.61 12.29 -10.94
C ASP A 78 4.80 11.40 -10.52
N GLY A 79 5.40 11.66 -9.36
CA GLY A 79 6.47 10.86 -8.78
C GLY A 79 7.82 10.95 -9.51
N ARG A 80 7.99 11.87 -10.48
CA ARG A 80 9.21 11.94 -11.30
C ARG A 80 10.37 12.68 -10.65
N ASP A 81 10.06 13.64 -9.79
CA ASP A 81 11.02 14.36 -8.97
C ASP A 81 10.40 14.66 -7.59
N CYS A 82 11.19 15.18 -6.65
CA CYS A 82 10.68 15.44 -5.31
C CYS A 82 9.62 16.56 -5.25
N LYS A 83 9.64 17.53 -6.18
CA LYS A 83 8.63 18.60 -6.23
C LYS A 83 7.26 18.05 -6.63
N THR A 84 7.22 17.02 -7.48
CA THR A 84 6.00 16.34 -7.92
C THR A 84 5.85 14.94 -7.34
N GLY A 85 6.53 14.65 -6.22
CA GLY A 85 6.48 13.36 -5.56
C GLY A 85 5.06 12.99 -5.12
N PHE A 86 4.70 11.71 -5.15
CA PHE A 86 3.38 11.27 -4.69
C PHE A 86 3.25 11.48 -3.18
N HIS A 87 2.23 12.20 -2.74
CA HIS A 87 1.98 12.45 -1.33
C HIS A 87 1.45 11.19 -0.64
N VAL A 88 2.18 10.72 0.37
CA VAL A 88 1.81 9.54 1.16
C VAL A 88 1.73 9.89 2.64
N ILE A 89 0.94 9.11 3.38
CA ILE A 89 0.76 9.28 4.82
C ILE A 89 1.18 8.05 5.62
N SER A 90 1.74 7.05 4.93
CA SER A 90 2.28 5.81 5.47
C SER A 90 3.36 5.31 4.52
N VAL A 91 4.50 4.85 5.05
CA VAL A 91 5.52 4.12 4.26
C VAL A 91 4.89 2.97 3.48
N SER A 92 3.90 2.27 4.07
CA SER A 92 3.20 1.19 3.37
C SER A 92 2.49 1.61 2.07
N HIS A 93 2.11 2.89 1.93
CA HIS A 93 1.50 3.40 0.70
C HIS A 93 2.49 3.43 -0.46
N GLU A 94 3.76 3.75 -0.19
CA GLU A 94 4.84 3.77 -1.20
C GLU A 94 4.94 2.39 -1.86
N TYR A 95 5.08 1.35 -1.05
CA TYR A 95 5.15 -0.04 -1.51
C TYR A 95 3.88 -0.50 -2.23
N VAL A 96 2.69 -0.05 -1.81
CA VAL A 96 1.45 -0.36 -2.54
C VAL A 96 1.44 0.29 -3.91
N VAL A 97 1.87 1.55 -4.03
CA VAL A 97 2.00 2.23 -5.33
C VAL A 97 2.97 1.49 -6.24
N MET A 98 4.16 1.13 -5.73
CA MET A 98 5.14 0.38 -6.53
C MET A 98 4.59 -0.97 -7.00
N ASN A 99 3.91 -1.72 -6.12
CA ASN A 99 3.31 -3.00 -6.48
C ASN A 99 2.19 -2.87 -7.52
N MET A 100 1.32 -1.86 -7.38
CA MET A 100 0.21 -1.64 -8.33
C MET A 100 0.70 -1.18 -9.71
N LEU A 101 1.87 -0.54 -9.78
CA LEU A 101 2.54 -0.18 -11.03
C LEU A 101 3.48 -1.28 -11.55
N GLU A 102 3.55 -2.42 -10.87
CA GLU A 102 4.44 -3.54 -11.16
C GLU A 102 5.93 -3.13 -11.24
N LEU A 103 6.30 -2.14 -10.42
CA LEU A 103 7.66 -1.61 -10.36
C LEU A 103 8.48 -2.33 -9.28
N GLU A 104 9.64 -2.82 -9.69
CA GLU A 104 10.61 -3.43 -8.79
C GLU A 104 11.48 -2.36 -8.13
N ILE A 105 11.63 -2.46 -6.81
CA ILE A 105 12.48 -1.55 -6.03
C ILE A 105 13.91 -2.12 -5.99
N ALA A 106 14.88 -1.34 -6.45
CA ALA A 106 16.30 -1.69 -6.35
C ALA A 106 16.93 -1.17 -5.05
N SER A 107 16.58 0.05 -4.63
CA SER A 107 17.02 0.64 -3.36
C SER A 107 16.06 1.72 -2.89
N GLN A 108 16.17 2.12 -1.62
CA GLN A 108 15.44 3.23 -1.02
C GLN A 108 16.43 4.26 -0.45
N GLY A 109 16.07 5.55 -0.46
CA GLY A 109 16.86 6.58 0.18
C GLY A 109 16.15 7.94 0.23
N LEU A 110 16.52 8.76 1.21
CA LEU A 110 15.96 10.10 1.37
C LEU A 110 16.53 11.10 0.36
N SER A 111 15.64 11.92 -0.20
CA SER A 111 15.98 13.04 -1.07
C SER A 111 15.15 14.26 -0.65
N GLY A 112 15.71 15.06 0.27
CA GLY A 112 15.02 16.22 0.84
C GLY A 112 13.77 15.85 1.64
N ASP A 113 12.61 16.27 1.16
CA ASP A 113 11.30 15.95 1.75
C ASP A 113 10.62 14.73 1.16
N CYS A 114 11.36 14.00 0.32
CA CYS A 114 10.87 12.80 -0.31
C CYS A 114 11.67 11.57 0.10
N ASP A 115 10.97 10.44 0.12
CA ASP A 115 11.60 9.15 -0.01
C ASP A 115 11.69 8.80 -1.51
N TYR A 116 12.83 8.25 -1.93
CA TYR A 116 13.10 7.88 -3.31
C TYR A 116 13.33 6.38 -3.41
N LEU A 117 12.46 5.71 -4.17
CA LEU A 117 12.57 4.30 -4.49
C LEU A 117 13.17 4.16 -5.88
N SER A 118 14.43 3.71 -5.96
CA SER A 118 15.12 3.52 -7.23
C SER A 118 14.64 2.25 -7.94
N LEU A 119 14.67 2.27 -9.27
CA LEU A 119 14.35 1.13 -10.12
C LEU A 119 15.64 0.49 -10.69
N PRO A 120 15.62 -0.80 -11.06
CA PRO A 120 16.70 -1.43 -11.80
C PRO A 120 17.01 -0.68 -13.11
N LYS A 121 18.28 -0.29 -13.30
CA LYS A 121 18.76 0.62 -14.36
C LYS A 121 18.42 0.17 -15.79
N ASP A 122 18.32 -1.14 -16.03
CA ASP A 122 18.15 -1.71 -17.37
C ASP A 122 16.73 -2.22 -17.65
N LYS A 123 15.81 -2.07 -16.68
CA LYS A 123 14.44 -2.61 -16.80
C LYS A 123 13.41 -1.55 -17.17
N TYR A 124 13.61 -0.31 -16.72
CA TYR A 124 12.64 0.78 -16.89
C TYR A 124 13.29 2.04 -17.43
N LYS A 125 12.51 2.89 -18.12
CA LYS A 125 12.98 4.20 -18.62
C LYS A 125 13.07 5.27 -17.53
N LEU A 126 12.50 4.99 -16.36
CA LEU A 126 12.49 5.87 -15.21
C LEU A 126 13.54 5.36 -14.20
N PRO A 127 14.35 6.24 -13.57
CA PRO A 127 15.36 5.80 -12.61
C PRO A 127 14.79 5.43 -11.23
N GLY A 128 13.59 5.90 -10.91
CA GLY A 128 12.99 5.77 -9.59
C GLY A 128 11.71 6.60 -9.44
N VAL A 129 11.03 6.43 -8.31
CA VAL A 129 9.80 7.13 -7.98
C VAL A 129 10.00 7.89 -6.67
N TYR A 130 9.58 9.14 -6.65
CA TYR A 130 9.62 10.01 -5.48
C TYR A 130 8.27 10.03 -4.76
N PHE A 131 8.32 9.90 -3.44
CA PHE A 131 7.18 9.99 -2.54
C PHE A 131 7.38 11.13 -1.56
N ASN A 132 6.46 12.11 -1.53
CA ASN A 132 6.50 13.16 -0.54
C ASN A 132 6.08 12.61 0.83
N ILE A 133 6.99 12.71 1.80
CA ILE A 133 6.83 12.17 3.15
C ILE A 133 6.69 13.27 4.21
N THR A 134 6.45 14.53 3.83
CA THR A 134 6.32 15.65 4.78
C THR A 134 5.24 15.37 5.82
N LYS A 135 4.12 14.76 5.42
CA LYS A 135 3.03 14.36 6.34
C LYS A 135 3.40 13.26 7.32
N LEU A 136 4.40 12.46 7.01
CA LEU A 136 4.93 11.47 7.94
C LEU A 136 5.91 12.10 8.93
N LYS A 137 6.79 12.99 8.45
CA LYS A 137 7.71 13.77 9.30
C LYS A 137 6.92 14.59 10.34
N GLU A 138 5.84 15.26 9.92
CA GLU A 138 4.93 16.00 10.83
C GLU A 138 4.33 15.13 11.95
N LYS A 139 4.18 13.83 11.72
CA LYS A 139 3.65 12.86 12.69
C LYS A 139 4.73 12.24 13.59
N GLY A 140 5.99 12.67 13.46
CA GLY A 140 7.11 12.19 14.27
C GLY A 140 7.68 10.85 13.82
N PHE A 141 7.55 10.51 12.54
CA PHE A 141 8.30 9.38 11.97
C PHE A 141 9.71 9.83 11.57
N ASP A 142 10.71 9.16 12.13
CA ASP A 142 12.12 9.27 11.73
C ASP A 142 12.41 8.27 10.60
N PHE A 143 13.18 8.70 9.60
CA PHE A 143 13.48 7.98 8.36
C PHE A 143 14.98 7.78 8.17
#